data_AF-A0A2D4KC24-F1
#
_entry.id   AF-A0A2D4KC24-F1
#
_cell.length_a   1.000
_cell.length_b   1.000
_cell.length_c   1.000
_cell.angle_alpha   90.00
_cell.angle_beta   90.00
_cell.angle_gamma   90.00
#
_symmetry.space_group_name_H-M   'P 1'
#
loop_
_entity.id
_entity.type
_entity.pdbx_description
1 polymer ?
#
loop_
_entity_poly.entity_id
_entity_poly.type
_entity_poly.pdbx_seq_one_letter_code
_entity_poly.pdbx_strand_id
1 'polypeptide(L)'
;RKHVPIGGRLRHFADTWEVSTTDTWVIDTVRFGLKLEWISHPPNCFRICPMSRNPDKRQLMQTAIDHLLDIKAIQQVPLQQQGKGFYSLLFVIPKPSGGWRAILDLKRLNQYIVYN
;
A
#
# COMPACT_ATOMS: atom_id res chain seq x y z
N ARG A 1 -11.30 21.43 12.11
CA ARG A 1 -11.57 20.43 11.04
C ARG A 1 -10.89 19.12 11.45
N LYS A 2 -11.61 18.00 11.55
CA LYS A 2 -10.97 16.69 11.84
C LYS A 2 -9.93 16.44 10.74
N HIS A 3 -8.67 16.20 11.12
CA HIS A 3 -7.61 15.89 10.16
C HIS A 3 -7.87 14.49 9.61
N VAL A 4 -8.42 14.41 8.40
CA VAL A 4 -8.68 13.12 7.73
C VAL A 4 -7.40 12.70 7.01
N PRO A 5 -6.84 11.52 7.32
CA PRO A 5 -5.63 11.04 6.67
C PRO A 5 -5.81 10.95 5.15
N ILE A 6 -4.71 10.96 4.40
CA ILE A 6 -4.78 10.82 2.93
C ILE A 6 -5.13 9.37 2.56
N GLY A 7 -4.50 8.39 3.23
CA GLY A 7 -4.76 6.97 3.06
C GLY A 7 -6.21 6.63 3.40
N GLY A 8 -6.92 6.02 2.45
CA GLY A 8 -8.31 5.61 2.63
C GLY A 8 -9.31 6.75 2.74
N ARG A 9 -8.93 8.01 2.46
CA ARG A 9 -9.76 9.21 2.66
C ARG A 9 -11.16 9.11 2.07
N LEU A 10 -11.28 8.49 0.89
CA LEU A 10 -12.54 8.40 0.14
C LEU A 10 -13.67 7.77 0.96
N ARG A 11 -13.38 6.83 1.86
CA ARG A 11 -14.40 6.16 2.69
C ARG A 11 -15.21 7.09 3.57
N HIS A 12 -14.66 8.25 3.92
CA HIS A 12 -15.34 9.25 4.75
C HIS A 12 -16.36 10.08 3.96
N PHE A 13 -16.40 9.93 2.64
CA PHE A 13 -17.28 10.64 1.74
C PHE A 13 -18.21 9.67 0.98
N ALA A 14 -18.29 8.41 1.40
CA ALA A 14 -19.06 7.38 0.71
C ALA A 14 -20.52 7.78 0.43
N ASP A 15 -21.18 8.41 1.40
CA ASP A 15 -22.58 8.85 1.26
C ASP A 15 -22.75 9.88 0.13
N THR A 16 -21.74 10.73 -0.12
CA THR A 16 -21.74 11.66 -1.26
C THR A 16 -21.60 10.93 -2.59
N TRP A 17 -20.81 9.85 -2.62
CA TRP A 17 -20.63 9.04 -3.83
C TRP A 17 -21.89 8.27 -4.19
N GLU A 18 -22.64 7.76 -3.21
CA GLU A 18 -23.92 7.07 -3.45
C GLU A 18 -24.99 7.94 -4.09
N VAL A 19 -24.97 9.25 -3.82
CA VAL A 19 -25.87 10.20 -4.48
C VAL A 19 -25.43 10.49 -5.92
N SER A 20 -24.14 10.30 -6.23
CA SER A 20 -23.54 10.72 -7.50
C SER A 20 -23.47 9.62 -8.56
N THR A 21 -23.55 8.34 -8.17
CA THR A 21 -23.49 7.19 -9.09
C THR A 21 -24.33 6.03 -8.59
N THR A 22 -24.80 5.19 -9.52
CA THR A 22 -25.47 3.91 -9.22
C THR A 22 -24.55 2.71 -9.44
N ASP A 23 -23.29 2.94 -9.83
CA ASP A 23 -22.29 1.88 -10.00
C ASP A 23 -21.90 1.27 -8.65
N THR A 24 -22.32 0.03 -8.44
CA THR A 24 -22.09 -0.72 -7.20
C THR A 24 -20.61 -0.97 -6.94
N TRP A 25 -19.79 -1.19 -7.97
CA TRP A 25 -18.35 -1.40 -7.81
C TRP A 25 -17.67 -0.15 -7.26
N VAL A 26 -18.05 1.04 -7.76
CA VAL A 26 -17.52 2.31 -7.26
C VAL A 26 -17.93 2.53 -5.80
N ILE A 27 -19.21 2.36 -5.49
CA ILE A 27 -19.74 2.55 -4.13
C ILE A 27 -19.04 1.62 -3.13
N ASP A 28 -18.96 0.33 -3.46
CA ASP A 28 -18.33 -0.67 -2.59
C ASP A 28 -16.84 -0.40 -2.40
N THR A 29 -16.13 -0.01 -3.48
CA THR A 29 -14.70 0.32 -3.41
C THR A 29 -14.45 1.54 -2.54
N VAL A 30 -15.31 2.57 -2.61
CA VAL A 30 -15.20 3.76 -1.77
C VAL A 30 -15.51 3.42 -0.30
N ARG A 31 -16.58 2.67 -0.03
CA ARG A 31 -17.00 2.32 1.34
C ARG A 31 -16.04 1.36 2.04
N PHE A 32 -15.69 0.27 1.36
CA PHE A 32 -15.04 -0.89 1.95
C PHE A 32 -13.58 -1.05 1.50
N GLY A 33 -13.15 -0.28 0.51
CA GLY A 33 -11.83 -0.38 -0.09
C GLY A 33 -11.79 -1.33 -1.28
N LEU A 34 -10.76 -1.17 -2.10
CA LEU A 34 -10.50 -2.05 -3.25
C LEU A 34 -10.16 -3.46 -2.77
N LYS A 35 -10.93 -4.45 -3.24
CA LYS A 35 -10.62 -5.87 -3.04
C LYS A 35 -9.80 -6.36 -4.23
N LEU A 36 -8.70 -7.06 -3.93
CA LEU A 36 -7.91 -7.73 -4.95
C LEU A 36 -8.61 -9.04 -5.33
N GLU A 37 -8.82 -9.25 -6.62
CA GLU A 37 -9.31 -10.51 -7.18
C GLU A 37 -8.12 -11.44 -7.40
N TRP A 38 -8.20 -12.66 -6.87
CA TRP A 38 -7.09 -13.61 -6.88
C TRP A 38 -7.34 -14.73 -7.89
N ILE A 39 -6.35 -15.00 -8.74
CA ILE A 39 -6.29 -16.21 -9.56
C ILE A 39 -6.04 -17.43 -8.65
N SER A 40 -5.15 -17.26 -7.66
CA SER A 40 -4.86 -18.25 -6.62
C SER A 40 -4.26 -17.56 -5.41
N HIS A 41 -4.25 -18.22 -4.25
CA HIS A 41 -3.64 -17.66 -3.05
C HIS A 41 -2.11 -17.63 -3.20
N PRO A 42 -1.46 -16.46 -3.03
CA PRO A 42 -0.01 -16.39 -3.09
C PRO A 42 0.61 -17.19 -1.93
N PRO A 43 1.74 -17.90 -2.16
CA PRO A 43 2.37 -18.69 -1.13
C PRO A 43 2.87 -17.78 0.01
N ASN A 44 2.74 -18.26 1.24
CA ASN A 44 3.37 -17.62 2.39
C ASN A 44 4.89 -17.75 2.23
N CYS A 45 5.55 -16.65 1.88
CA CYS A 45 6.97 -16.62 1.61
C CYS A 45 7.56 -15.43 2.37
N PHE A 46 8.18 -15.73 3.52
CA PHE A 46 8.92 -14.71 4.24
C PHE A 46 10.12 -14.25 3.40
N ARG A 47 10.23 -12.93 3.23
CA ARG A 47 11.33 -12.31 2.50
C ARG A 47 11.88 -11.15 3.30
N ILE A 48 13.18 -11.18 3.55
CA ILE A 48 13.88 -10.07 4.16
C ILE A 48 14.09 -9.00 3.10
N CYS A 49 13.58 -7.79 3.34
CA CYS A 49 13.93 -6.63 2.54
C CYS A 49 15.41 -6.29 2.80
N PRO A 50 16.27 -6.28 1.77
CA PRO A 50 17.69 -6.01 1.96
C PRO A 50 17.87 -4.57 2.44
N MET A 51 18.57 -4.40 3.56
CA MET A 51 18.95 -3.08 4.04
C MET A 51 20.18 -2.58 3.29
N SER A 52 20.11 -1.33 2.82
CA SER A 52 21.26 -0.68 2.18
C SER A 52 22.42 -0.54 3.17
N ARG A 53 23.65 -0.84 2.71
CA ARG A 53 24.88 -0.53 3.46
C ARG A 53 25.15 0.97 3.52
N ASN A 54 24.72 1.72 2.51
CA ASN A 54 24.81 3.18 2.48
C ASN A 54 23.82 3.79 3.50
N PRO A 55 24.28 4.61 4.46
CA PRO A 55 23.45 5.19 5.52
C PRO A 55 22.42 6.19 5.00
N ASP A 56 22.76 7.02 4.01
CA ASP A 56 21.84 7.99 3.42
C ASP A 56 20.63 7.29 2.78
N LYS A 57 20.88 6.21 2.05
CA LYS A 57 19.81 5.37 1.49
C LYS A 57 18.92 4.74 2.56
N ARG A 58 19.48 4.38 3.73
CA ARG A 58 18.68 3.89 4.87
C ARG A 58 17.81 4.99 5.45
N GLN A 59 18.36 6.20 5.63
CA GLN A 59 17.61 7.34 6.14
C GLN A 59 16.46 7.70 5.18
N LEU A 60 16.72 7.72 3.87
CA LEU A 60 15.69 7.97 2.86
C LEU A 60 14.58 6.92 2.88
N MET A 61 14.93 5.64 3.06
CA MET A 61 13.94 4.58 3.23
C MET A 61 13.07 4.82 4.46
N GLN A 62 13.70 5.15 5.60
CA GLN A 62 12.99 5.39 6.85
C GLN A 62 12.03 6.59 6.71
N THR A 63 12.50 7.70 6.15
CA THR A 63 11.65 8.87 5.88
C THR A 63 10.46 8.53 4.98
N ALA A 64 10.65 7.66 3.98
CA ALA A 64 9.55 7.23 3.13
C ALA A 64 8.52 6.36 3.88
N ILE A 65 8.99 5.45 4.75
CA ILE A 65 8.12 4.62 5.61
C ILE A 65 7.35 5.51 6.59
N ASP A 66 8.02 6.44 7.25
CA ASP A 66 7.42 7.36 8.22
C ASP A 66 6.34 8.22 7.55
N HIS A 67 6.61 8.73 6.34
CA HIS A 67 5.61 9.47 5.57
C HIS A 67 4.38 8.62 5.24
N LEU A 68 4.56 7.37 4.79
CA LEU A 68 3.44 6.46 4.48
C LEU A 68 2.61 6.12 5.73
N LEU A 69 3.25 6.01 6.90
CA LEU A 69 2.59 5.81 8.20
C LEU A 69 1.83 7.05 8.66
N ASP A 70 2.42 8.24 8.49
CA ASP A 70 1.80 9.52 8.84
C ASP A 70 0.50 9.72 8.06
N ILE A 71 0.54 9.50 6.74
CA ILE A 71 -0.64 9.61 5.89
C ILE A 71 -1.60 8.42 5.99
N LYS A 72 -1.29 7.42 6.82
CA LYS A 72 -2.07 6.17 7.01
C LYS A 72 -2.24 5.34 5.75
N ALA A 73 -1.28 5.38 4.82
CA ALA A 73 -1.27 4.53 3.64
C ALA A 73 -0.80 3.10 3.95
N ILE A 74 0.03 2.94 4.99
CA ILE A 74 0.48 1.65 5.51
C ILE A 74 0.27 1.57 7.02
N GLN A 75 0.40 0.38 7.58
CA GLN A 75 0.36 0.13 9.03
C GLN A 75 1.40 -0.94 9.40
N GLN A 76 1.77 -0.97 10.68
CA GLN A 76 2.59 -2.06 11.20
C GLN A 76 1.81 -3.38 11.13
N VAL A 77 2.50 -4.45 10.72
CA VAL A 77 1.90 -5.79 10.70
C VAL A 77 1.72 -6.27 12.15
N PRO A 78 0.49 -6.64 12.58
CA PRO A 78 0.25 -7.17 13.91
C PRO A 78 1.15 -8.36 14.22
N LEU A 79 1.65 -8.46 15.46
CA LEU A 79 2.61 -9.50 15.88
C LEU A 79 2.15 -10.92 15.50
N GLN A 80 0.85 -11.21 15.67
CA GLN A 80 0.26 -12.53 15.38
C GLN A 80 0.23 -12.88 13.88
N GLN A 81 0.39 -11.90 13.00
CA GLN A 81 0.36 -12.02 11.54
C GLN A 81 1.75 -11.95 10.90
N GLN A 82 2.78 -11.62 11.68
CA GLN A 82 4.15 -11.60 11.18
C GLN A 82 4.57 -13.01 10.75
N GLY A 83 5.19 -13.10 9.57
CA GLY A 83 5.59 -14.35 8.93
C GLY A 83 4.44 -15.15 8.29
N LYS A 84 3.20 -14.63 8.27
CA LYS A 84 2.01 -15.34 7.76
C LYS A 84 1.43 -14.74 6.48
N GLY A 85 2.21 -13.95 5.76
CA GLY A 85 1.73 -13.19 4.61
C GLY A 85 2.68 -13.23 3.42
N PHE A 86 2.30 -12.49 2.38
CA PHE A 86 3.15 -12.29 1.22
C PHE A 86 4.07 -11.08 1.42
N TYR A 87 5.36 -11.26 1.14
CA TYR A 87 6.36 -10.21 1.34
C TYR A 87 6.94 -9.73 0.00
N SER A 88 6.78 -8.44 -0.25
CA SER A 88 7.34 -7.73 -1.40
C SER A 88 8.52 -6.86 -0.98
N LEU A 89 9.43 -6.60 -1.92
CA LEU A 89 10.56 -5.70 -1.66
C LEU A 89 10.11 -4.24 -1.73
N LEU A 90 10.53 -3.44 -0.75
CA LEU A 90 10.40 -1.99 -0.79
C LEU A 90 11.78 -1.39 -1.05
N PHE A 91 11.90 -0.50 -2.03
CA PHE A 91 13.15 0.23 -2.34
C PHE A 91 12.85 1.68 -2.73
N VAL A 92 13.86 2.55 -2.69
CA VAL A 92 13.72 3.96 -3.08
C VAL A 92 14.50 4.27 -4.34
N ILE A 93 13.93 5.08 -5.22
CA ILE A 93 14.58 5.62 -6.42
C ILE A 93 14.50 7.14 -6.44
N PRO A 94 15.47 7.84 -7.06
CA PRO A 94 15.40 9.29 -7.21
C PRO A 94 14.26 9.67 -8.18
N LYS A 95 13.58 10.78 -7.91
CA LYS A 95 12.63 11.39 -8.86
C LYS A 95 13.37 12.39 -9.76
N PRO A 96 13.00 12.53 -11.04
CA PRO A 96 13.54 13.58 -11.91
C PRO A 96 13.33 15.00 -11.37
N SER A 97 12.20 15.24 -10.68
CA SER A 97 11.85 16.52 -10.06
C SER A 97 12.62 16.82 -8.76
N GLY A 98 13.60 16.01 -8.39
CA GLY A 98 14.19 16.00 -7.06
C GLY A 98 13.39 15.21 -6.02
N GLY A 99 14.08 14.76 -4.98
CA GLY A 99 13.55 13.87 -3.95
C GLY A 99 13.51 12.40 -4.37
N TRP A 100 12.79 11.58 -3.58
CA TRP A 100 12.81 10.12 -3.69
C TRP A 100 11.39 9.54 -3.72
N ARG A 101 11.22 8.41 -4.42
CA ARG A 101 9.97 7.65 -4.47
C ARG A 101 10.20 6.26 -3.91
N ALA A 102 9.37 5.85 -2.97
CA ALA A 102 9.29 4.46 -2.53
C ALA A 102 8.57 3.62 -3.58
N ILE A 103 9.14 2.47 -3.91
CA ILE A 103 8.64 1.50 -4.87
C ILE A 103 8.46 0.17 -4.16
N LEU A 104 7.24 -0.34 -4.19
CA LEU A 104 6.91 -1.70 -3.75
C LEU A 104 6.95 -2.63 -4.96
N ASP A 105 7.83 -3.62 -4.95
CA ASP A 105 7.96 -4.60 -6.03
C ASP A 105 6.82 -5.60 -6.00
N LEU A 106 5.81 -5.37 -6.84
CA LEU A 106 4.63 -6.23 -6.96
C LEU A 106 4.75 -7.30 -8.04
N LYS A 107 5.90 -7.43 -8.74
CA LYS A 107 6.04 -8.36 -9.88
C LYS A 107 5.61 -9.79 -9.55
N ARG A 108 6.00 -10.27 -8.35
CA ARG A 108 5.62 -11.62 -7.89
C ARG A 108 4.17 -11.70 -7.43
N LEU A 109 3.65 -10.66 -6.81
CA LEU A 109 2.25 -10.64 -6.34
C LEU A 109 1.29 -10.67 -7.53
N ASN A 110 1.62 -9.93 -8.59
CA ASN A 110 0.81 -9.81 -9.81
C ASN A 110 0.61 -11.14 -10.54
N GLN A 111 1.41 -12.18 -10.27
CA GLN A 111 1.20 -13.53 -10.80
C GLN A 111 -0.03 -14.23 -10.21
N TYR A 112 -0.56 -13.72 -9.10
CA TYR A 112 -1.68 -14.28 -8.35
C TYR A 112 -2.95 -13.43 -8.43
N ILE A 113 -2.89 -12.27 -9.09
CA ILE A 113 -3.99 -11.29 -9.18
C ILE A 113 -4.60 -11.36 -10.58
N VAL A 114 -5.92 -11.26 -10.68
CA VAL A 114 -6.65 -11.17 -11.95
C VAL A 114 -6.32 -9.83 -12.62
N TYR A 115 -5.87 -9.87 -13.88
CA TYR A 115 -5.80 -8.69 -14.74
C TYR A 115 -7.08 -8.61 -15.55
N ASN A 116 -7.90 -7.61 -15.25
CA ASN A 116 -9.06 -7.22 -16.06
C ASN A 116 -8.66 -6.15 -17.08
#